data_AF-A0A926K204-F1
#
_entry.id   AF-A0A926K204-F1
#
_cell.length_a   1.000
_cell.length_b   1.000
_cell.length_c   1.000
_cell.angle_alpha   90.00
_cell.angle_beta   90.00
_cell.angle_gamma   90.00
#
_symmetry.space_group_name_H-M   'P 1'
#
loop_
_entity.id
_entity.type
_entity.pdbx_description
1 polymer ?
#
loop_
_entity_poly.entity_id
_entity_poly.type
_entity_poly.pdbx_seq_one_letter_code
_entity_poly.pdbx_strand_id
1 'polypeptide(L)'
;MRAGPPTTEQLLGALDAIEQQARDGKVPGVVLSRLLRVTRIVRQTLPRLANLGLGSRQGYNVMATVTDYLPVAIGNYLRLPRDWADTRPIAAGKSSVMLLVDQLDLLGSTMDKVYDAVNRADAEAIIVHGAFLEEKFGHASAGGVLGLGPDPVQSAPPPATGTAGATGTAATSPDPLAPPE
;
A
#
# COMPACT_ATOMS: atom_id res chain seq x y z
N MET A 1 -7.05 11.53 -20.40
CA MET A 1 -7.17 11.95 -18.98
C MET A 1 -6.52 10.86 -18.14
N ARG A 2 -5.36 11.12 -17.50
CA ARG A 2 -4.81 10.16 -16.53
C ARG A 2 -5.75 10.19 -15.31
N ALA A 3 -6.56 9.15 -15.16
CA ALA A 3 -7.31 8.96 -13.93
C ALA A 3 -6.30 9.00 -12.78
N GLY A 4 -6.58 9.85 -11.78
CA GLY A 4 -5.81 9.85 -10.53
C GLY A 4 -5.84 8.46 -9.88
N PRO A 5 -4.99 8.22 -8.87
CA PRO A 5 -5.05 6.97 -8.11
C PRO A 5 -6.49 6.76 -7.60
N PRO A 6 -7.08 5.56 -7.76
CA PRO A 6 -8.44 5.30 -7.33
C PRO A 6 -8.56 5.57 -5.83
N THR A 7 -9.58 6.33 -5.46
CA THR A 7 -9.86 6.64 -4.05
C THR A 7 -10.40 5.41 -3.32
N THR A 8 -10.28 5.41 -2.00
CA THR A 8 -10.83 4.34 -1.15
C THR A 8 -12.30 4.06 -1.45
N GLU A 9 -13.11 5.09 -1.69
CA GLU A 9 -14.52 4.95 -2.06
C GLU A 9 -14.70 4.25 -3.41
N GLN A 10 -13.88 4.57 -4.41
CA GLN A 10 -13.91 3.89 -5.71
C GLN A 10 -13.54 2.40 -5.56
N LEU A 11 -12.57 2.08 -4.70
CA LEU A 11 -12.20 0.69 -4.41
C LEU A 11 -13.33 -0.05 -3.70
N LEU A 12 -14.00 0.57 -2.74
CA LEU A 12 -15.16 -0.01 -2.06
C LEU A 12 -16.33 -0.24 -3.03
N GLY A 13 -16.58 0.70 -3.95
CA GLY A 13 -17.58 0.57 -5.01
C GLY A 13 -17.23 -0.55 -6.01
N ALA A 14 -15.96 -0.68 -6.37
CA ALA A 14 -15.50 -1.78 -7.24
C ALA A 14 -15.70 -3.15 -6.58
N LEU A 15 -15.44 -3.28 -5.28
CA LEU A 15 -15.72 -4.52 -4.53
C LEU A 15 -17.21 -4.87 -4.54
N ASP A 16 -18.09 -3.89 -4.37
CA ASP A 16 -19.54 -4.09 -4.44
C ASP A 16 -19.99 -4.57 -5.83
N ALA A 17 -19.48 -3.93 -6.88
CA ALA A 17 -19.75 -4.32 -8.27
C ALA A 17 -19.30 -5.77 -8.56
N ILE A 18 -18.13 -6.18 -8.05
CA ILE A 18 -17.62 -7.56 -8.20
C ILE A 18 -18.53 -8.56 -7.48
N GLU A 19 -18.94 -8.27 -6.25
CA GLU A 19 -19.88 -9.11 -5.50
C GLU A 19 -21.22 -9.22 -6.23
N GLN A 20 -21.73 -8.13 -6.79
CA GLN A 20 -22.99 -8.11 -7.52
C GLN A 20 -22.90 -8.89 -8.84
N GLN A 21 -21.79 -8.73 -9.58
CA GLN A 21 -21.52 -9.50 -10.80
C GLN A 21 -21.46 -11.01 -10.52
N ALA A 22 -20.85 -11.41 -9.40
CA ALA A 22 -20.81 -12.80 -9.00
C ALA A 22 -22.20 -13.35 -8.65
N ARG A 23 -23.06 -12.55 -8.01
CA ARG A 23 -24.45 -12.93 -7.71
C ARG A 23 -25.30 -13.04 -8.98
N ASP A 24 -25.18 -12.08 -9.89
CA ASP A 24 -25.92 -12.05 -11.16
C ASP A 24 -25.54 -13.24 -12.07
N GLY A 25 -24.24 -13.51 -12.18
CA GLY A 25 -23.70 -14.69 -12.87
C GLY A 25 -24.02 -16.02 -12.18
N LYS A 26 -24.75 -15.98 -11.05
CA LYS A 26 -25.11 -17.11 -10.20
C LYS A 26 -23.87 -17.97 -9.90
N VAL A 27 -22.76 -17.42 -9.45
CA VAL A 27 -21.58 -18.28 -9.18
C VAL A 27 -21.90 -19.34 -8.10
N PRO A 28 -21.28 -20.54 -8.14
CA PRO A 28 -21.48 -21.55 -7.10
C PRO A 28 -21.24 -21.00 -5.69
N GLY A 29 -22.02 -21.46 -4.71
CA GLY A 29 -21.96 -20.93 -3.34
C GLY A 29 -20.57 -21.00 -2.69
N VAL A 30 -19.78 -22.02 -3.04
CA VAL A 30 -18.40 -22.19 -2.58
C VAL A 30 -17.45 -21.09 -3.09
N VAL A 31 -17.66 -20.61 -4.32
CA VAL A 31 -16.91 -19.50 -4.93
C VAL A 31 -17.35 -18.20 -4.29
N LEU A 32 -18.67 -17.98 -4.17
CA LEU A 32 -19.23 -16.77 -3.56
C LEU A 32 -18.73 -16.59 -2.12
N SER A 33 -18.71 -17.67 -1.34
CA SER A 33 -18.25 -17.63 0.06
C SER A 33 -16.79 -17.21 0.17
N ARG A 34 -15.91 -17.71 -0.71
CA ARG A 34 -14.49 -17.32 -0.72
C ARG A 34 -14.31 -15.89 -1.21
N LEU A 35 -15.04 -15.48 -2.25
CA LEU A 35 -15.03 -14.10 -2.73
C LEU A 35 -15.41 -13.13 -1.61
N LEU A 36 -16.53 -13.38 -0.92
CA LEU A 36 -16.98 -12.55 0.21
C LEU A 36 -15.99 -12.51 1.38
N ARG A 37 -15.20 -13.57 1.59
CA ARG A 37 -14.12 -13.56 2.56
C ARG A 37 -13.01 -12.60 2.14
N VAL A 38 -12.56 -12.67 0.89
CA VAL A 38 -11.53 -11.77 0.36
C VAL A 38 -12.01 -10.31 0.41
N THR A 39 -13.21 -10.01 -0.10
CA THR A 39 -13.73 -8.63 -0.11
C THR A 39 -13.87 -8.07 1.29
N ARG A 40 -14.27 -8.87 2.29
CA ARG A 40 -14.33 -8.45 3.70
C ARG A 40 -12.97 -8.04 4.25
N ILE A 41 -11.93 -8.85 4.04
CA ILE A 41 -10.58 -8.55 4.52
C ILE A 41 -10.08 -7.25 3.86
N VAL A 42 -10.26 -7.13 2.54
CA VAL A 42 -9.87 -5.91 1.81
C VAL A 42 -10.58 -4.67 2.36
N ARG A 43 -11.91 -4.73 2.59
CA ARG A 43 -12.68 -3.62 3.18
C ARG A 43 -12.14 -3.20 4.56
N GLN A 44 -11.64 -4.15 5.36
CA GLN A 44 -11.04 -3.86 6.67
C GLN A 44 -9.63 -3.25 6.57
N THR A 45 -8.87 -3.62 5.54
CA THR A 45 -7.49 -3.13 5.33
C THR A 45 -7.45 -1.75 4.67
N LEU A 46 -8.37 -1.46 3.74
CA LEU A 46 -8.42 -0.20 2.99
C LEU A 46 -8.33 1.09 3.82
N PRO A 47 -9.13 1.30 4.89
CA PRO A 47 -9.06 2.54 5.67
C PRO A 47 -7.70 2.71 6.37
N ARG A 48 -7.05 1.61 6.75
CA ARG A 48 -5.74 1.64 7.42
C ARG A 48 -4.61 1.96 6.44
N LEU A 49 -4.73 1.50 5.20
CA LEU A 49 -3.80 1.84 4.12
C LEU A 49 -3.87 3.31 3.71
N ALA A 50 -5.03 3.95 3.85
CA ALA A 50 -5.14 5.40 3.64
C ALA A 50 -4.27 6.17 4.63
N ASN A 51 -4.14 5.69 5.87
CA ASN A 51 -3.29 6.30 6.91
C ASN A 51 -1.79 6.00 6.70
N LEU A 52 -1.45 4.80 6.21
CA LEU A 52 -0.05 4.41 5.93
C LEU A 52 0.49 4.96 4.60
N GLY A 53 -0.39 5.41 3.71
CA GLY A 53 -0.06 5.87 2.36
C GLY A 53 -0.23 4.77 1.29
N LEU A 54 -0.99 5.11 0.25
CA LEU A 54 -1.30 4.24 -0.89
C LEU A 54 -0.06 3.92 -1.76
N GLY A 55 1.06 4.62 -1.58
CA GLY A 55 2.33 4.35 -2.26
C GLY A 55 3.14 3.18 -1.67
N SER A 56 2.69 2.59 -0.56
CA SER A 56 3.32 1.42 0.03
C SER A 56 3.09 0.16 -0.83
N ARG A 57 4.03 -0.81 -0.76
CA ARG A 57 3.91 -2.09 -1.48
C ARG A 57 2.63 -2.84 -1.10
N GLN A 58 2.22 -2.73 0.16
CA GLN A 58 0.97 -3.24 0.73
C GLN A 58 -0.25 -2.57 0.08
N GLY A 59 -0.22 -1.23 -0.05
CA GLY A 59 -1.26 -0.46 -0.73
C GLY A 59 -1.43 -0.87 -2.19
N TYR A 60 -0.32 -1.03 -2.91
CA TYR A 60 -0.33 -1.51 -4.30
C TYR A 60 -0.95 -2.90 -4.44
N ASN A 61 -0.56 -3.85 -3.59
CA ASN A 61 -1.09 -5.22 -3.63
C ASN A 61 -2.61 -5.25 -3.39
N VAL A 62 -3.10 -4.44 -2.44
CA VAL A 62 -4.55 -4.33 -2.17
C VAL A 62 -5.27 -3.68 -3.35
N MET A 63 -4.73 -2.58 -3.89
CA MET A 63 -5.30 -1.93 -5.06
C MET A 63 -5.38 -2.89 -6.26
N ALA A 64 -4.28 -3.55 -6.63
CA ALA A 64 -4.22 -4.51 -7.73
C ALA A 64 -5.22 -5.67 -7.54
N THR A 65 -5.42 -6.10 -6.29
CA THR A 65 -6.41 -7.13 -5.97
C THR A 65 -7.84 -6.71 -6.31
N VAL A 66 -8.21 -5.47 -5.99
CA VAL A 66 -9.54 -4.92 -6.28
C VAL A 66 -9.71 -4.61 -7.76
N THR A 67 -8.68 -4.03 -8.40
CA THR A 67 -8.82 -3.49 -9.76
C THR A 67 -8.50 -4.49 -10.86
N ASP A 68 -7.68 -5.51 -10.58
CA ASP A 68 -7.17 -6.43 -11.60
C ASP A 68 -7.50 -7.88 -11.26
N TYR A 69 -7.04 -8.39 -10.11
CA TYR A 69 -7.08 -9.83 -9.86
C TYR A 69 -8.49 -10.39 -9.65
N LEU A 70 -9.29 -9.78 -8.77
CA LEU A 70 -10.68 -10.20 -8.55
C LEU A 70 -11.57 -10.09 -9.79
N PRO A 71 -11.65 -8.93 -10.48
CA PRO A 71 -12.53 -8.79 -11.64
C PRO A 71 -12.11 -9.70 -12.80
N VAL A 72 -10.80 -9.90 -13.03
CA VAL A 72 -10.32 -10.83 -14.06
C VAL A 72 -10.66 -12.28 -13.70
N ALA A 73 -10.45 -12.70 -12.45
CA ALA A 73 -10.75 -14.07 -12.02
C ALA A 73 -12.25 -14.42 -12.17
N ILE A 74 -13.13 -13.52 -11.70
CA ILE A 74 -14.59 -13.70 -11.84
C ILE A 74 -15.02 -13.60 -13.31
N GLY A 75 -14.48 -12.63 -14.05
CA GLY A 75 -14.78 -12.45 -15.48
C GLY A 75 -14.40 -13.66 -16.33
N ASN A 76 -13.24 -14.26 -16.06
CA ASN A 76 -12.80 -15.48 -16.75
C ASN A 76 -13.74 -16.65 -16.47
N TYR A 77 -14.19 -16.81 -15.23
CA TYR A 77 -15.16 -17.86 -14.87
C TYR A 77 -16.52 -17.66 -15.54
N LEU A 78 -17.05 -16.43 -15.56
CA LEU A 78 -18.36 -16.13 -16.15
C LEU A 78 -18.40 -16.21 -17.68
N ARG A 79 -17.24 -16.14 -18.36
CA ARG A 79 -17.15 -16.37 -19.80
C ARG A 79 -17.35 -17.83 -20.19
N LEU A 80 -17.17 -18.77 -19.25
CA LEU A 80 -17.37 -20.19 -19.53
C LEU A 80 -18.85 -20.57 -19.34
N PRO A 81 -19.43 -21.41 -20.22
CA PRO A 81 -20.74 -21.99 -19.99
C PRO A 81 -20.74 -22.75 -18.65
N ARG A 82 -21.73 -22.51 -17.77
CA ARG A 82 -21.76 -23.08 -16.40
C ARG A 82 -21.67 -24.61 -16.38
N ASP A 83 -22.30 -25.28 -17.35
CA ASP A 83 -22.25 -26.74 -17.50
C ASP A 83 -20.84 -27.28 -17.79
N TRP A 84 -20.04 -26.50 -18.53
CA TRP A 84 -18.64 -26.80 -18.81
C TRP A 84 -17.72 -26.51 -17.62
N ALA A 85 -18.00 -25.43 -16.89
CA ALA A 85 -17.15 -24.97 -15.77
C ALA A 85 -17.20 -25.90 -14.56
N ASP A 86 -18.34 -26.57 -14.33
CA ASP A 86 -18.54 -27.48 -13.20
C ASP A 86 -18.04 -28.91 -13.52
N THR A 87 -18.29 -29.38 -14.75
CA THR A 87 -18.24 -30.83 -15.06
C THR A 87 -16.94 -31.27 -15.73
N ARG A 88 -16.21 -30.37 -16.41
CA ARG A 88 -15.01 -30.75 -17.17
C ARG A 88 -13.70 -30.37 -16.48
N PRO A 89 -12.73 -31.29 -16.41
CA PRO A 89 -11.37 -30.96 -15.98
C PRO A 89 -10.70 -30.10 -17.06
N ILE A 90 -10.16 -28.94 -16.65
CA ILE A 90 -9.56 -27.96 -17.57
C ILE A 90 -8.03 -27.97 -17.50
N ALA A 91 -7.46 -28.13 -16.31
CA ALA A 91 -6.02 -28.19 -16.10
C ALA A 91 -5.70 -28.99 -14.83
N ALA A 92 -4.68 -29.85 -14.90
CA ALA A 92 -4.24 -30.71 -13.80
C ALA A 92 -5.35 -31.57 -13.15
N GLY A 93 -6.40 -31.93 -13.91
CA GLY A 93 -7.55 -32.70 -13.40
C GLY A 93 -8.54 -31.91 -12.55
N LYS A 94 -8.32 -30.61 -12.31
CA LYS A 94 -9.23 -29.72 -11.57
C LYS A 94 -10.27 -29.09 -12.52
N SER A 95 -11.50 -28.93 -12.05
CA SER A 95 -12.54 -28.14 -12.74
C SER A 95 -12.27 -26.64 -12.62
N SER A 96 -12.90 -25.83 -13.48
CA SER A 96 -12.77 -24.37 -13.44
C SER A 96 -13.19 -23.77 -12.11
N VAL A 97 -14.20 -24.35 -11.47
CA VAL A 97 -14.64 -23.97 -10.13
C VAL A 97 -13.53 -24.20 -9.09
N MET A 98 -12.86 -25.35 -9.15
CA MET A 98 -11.81 -25.71 -8.19
C MET A 98 -10.58 -24.81 -8.33
N LEU A 99 -10.19 -24.45 -9.56
CA LEU A 99 -9.09 -23.50 -9.77
C LEU A 99 -9.45 -22.09 -9.30
N LEU A 100 -10.66 -21.62 -9.57
CA LEU A 100 -11.09 -20.30 -9.08
C LEU A 100 -11.10 -20.26 -7.55
N VAL A 101 -11.56 -21.35 -6.92
CA VAL A 101 -11.53 -21.52 -5.47
C VAL A 101 -10.11 -21.41 -4.91
N ASP A 102 -9.14 -22.11 -5.52
CA ASP A 102 -7.72 -22.09 -5.13
C ASP A 102 -7.13 -20.67 -5.25
N GLN A 103 -7.42 -19.99 -6.35
CA GLN A 103 -7.01 -18.60 -6.58
C GLN A 103 -7.58 -17.64 -5.53
N LEU A 104 -8.87 -17.76 -5.20
CA LEU A 104 -9.50 -16.93 -4.17
C LEU A 104 -8.96 -17.23 -2.77
N ASP A 105 -8.58 -18.48 -2.49
CA ASP A 105 -7.98 -18.85 -1.22
C ASP A 105 -6.57 -18.27 -1.05
N LEU A 106 -5.74 -18.40 -2.09
CA LEU A 106 -4.42 -17.77 -2.16
C LEU A 106 -4.51 -16.26 -1.96
N LEU A 107 -5.46 -15.62 -2.65
CA LEU A 107 -5.68 -14.18 -2.53
C LEU A 107 -6.13 -13.79 -1.12
N GLY A 108 -7.04 -14.56 -0.52
CA GLY A 108 -7.49 -14.36 0.86
C GLY A 108 -6.34 -14.47 1.87
N SER A 109 -5.52 -15.52 1.78
CA SER A 109 -4.36 -15.70 2.67
C SER A 109 -3.30 -14.60 2.50
N THR A 110 -3.15 -14.07 1.29
CA THR A 110 -2.23 -12.96 1.02
C THR A 110 -2.76 -11.66 1.63
N MET A 111 -4.06 -11.37 1.49
CA MET A 111 -4.69 -10.20 2.10
C MET A 111 -4.67 -10.25 3.63
N ASP A 112 -4.78 -11.44 4.21
CA ASP A 112 -4.66 -11.65 5.66
C ASP A 112 -3.27 -11.25 6.18
N LYS A 113 -2.20 -11.66 5.48
CA LYS A 113 -0.82 -11.24 5.78
C LYS A 113 -0.62 -9.73 5.63
N VAL A 114 -1.23 -9.13 4.61
CA VAL A 114 -1.16 -7.67 4.42
C VAL A 114 -1.87 -6.96 5.57
N TYR A 115 -3.04 -7.45 5.98
CA TYR A 115 -3.77 -6.93 7.12
C TYR A 115 -2.93 -7.00 8.39
N ASP A 116 -2.35 -8.17 8.73
CA ASP A 116 -1.46 -8.33 9.88
C ASP A 116 -0.27 -7.36 9.84
N ALA A 117 0.39 -7.22 8.70
CA ALA A 117 1.51 -6.31 8.53
C ALA A 117 1.13 -4.84 8.77
N VAL A 118 -0.05 -4.42 8.29
CA VAL A 118 -0.56 -3.06 8.52
C VAL A 118 -0.91 -2.85 10.00
N ASN A 119 -1.51 -3.84 10.66
CA ASN A 119 -1.78 -3.77 12.11
C ASN A 119 -0.49 -3.65 12.94
N ARG A 120 0.55 -4.40 12.55
CA ARG A 120 1.85 -4.34 13.22
C ARG A 120 2.49 -2.95 13.10
N ALA A 121 2.49 -2.38 11.89
CA ALA A 121 3.03 -1.04 11.67
C ALA A 121 2.28 0.04 12.49
N ASP A 122 0.96 -0.09 12.61
CA ASP A 122 0.13 0.80 13.43
C ASP A 122 0.47 0.68 14.92
N ALA A 123 0.65 -0.55 15.42
CA ALA A 123 1.07 -0.81 16.80
C ALA A 123 2.47 -0.23 17.09
N GLU A 124 3.43 -0.37 16.17
CA GLU A 124 4.77 0.22 16.29
C GLU A 124 4.71 1.76 16.36
N ALA A 125 3.85 2.38 15.55
CA ALA A 125 3.66 3.83 15.58
C ALA A 125 3.15 4.32 16.94
N ILE A 126 2.25 3.57 17.59
CA ILE A 126 1.77 3.89 18.95
C ILE A 126 2.91 3.81 19.97
N ILE A 127 3.77 2.80 19.88
CA ILE A 127 4.92 2.61 20.79
C ILE A 127 5.91 3.77 20.64
N VAL A 128 6.27 4.12 19.40
CA VAL A 128 7.18 5.24 19.11
C VAL A 128 6.60 6.57 19.61
N HIS A 129 5.29 6.78 19.43
CA HIS A 129 4.63 7.96 19.96
C HIS A 129 4.70 8.03 21.49
N GLY A 130 4.52 6.90 22.18
CA GLY A 130 4.68 6.81 23.64
C GLY A 130 6.08 7.20 24.11
N ALA A 131 7.11 6.63 23.48
CA ALA A 131 8.50 6.94 23.80
C ALA A 131 8.82 8.43 23.58
N PHE A 132 8.27 9.05 22.53
CA PHE A 132 8.39 10.49 22.30
C PHE A 132 7.71 11.32 23.40
N LEU A 133 6.54 10.90 23.89
CA LEU A 133 5.88 11.57 25.02
C LEU A 133 6.71 11.45 26.31
N GLU A 134 7.29 10.28 26.58
CA GLU A 134 8.16 10.07 27.74
C GLU A 134 9.44 10.92 27.67
N GLU A 135 10.05 11.04 26.49
CA GLU A 135 11.20 11.93 26.29
C GLU A 135 10.81 13.40 26.49
N LYS A 136 9.70 13.84 25.89
CA LYS A 136 9.26 15.23 25.91
C LYS A 136 8.71 15.68 27.27
N PHE A 137 8.05 14.80 28.02
CA PHE A 137 7.34 15.15 29.25
C PHE A 137 7.85 14.40 30.50
N GLY A 138 8.52 13.26 30.35
CA GLY A 138 9.12 12.54 31.47
C GLY A 138 10.31 13.27 32.11
N HIS A 139 11.03 14.09 31.33
CA HIS A 139 12.10 14.95 31.85
C HIS A 139 11.58 16.22 32.55
N ALA A 140 10.33 16.62 32.31
CA ALA A 140 9.73 17.77 32.99
C ALA A 140 9.28 17.44 34.43
N SER A 141 9.14 16.15 34.79
CA SER A 141 8.66 15.73 36.10
C SER A 141 9.77 15.31 37.08
N ALA A 142 11.02 15.14 36.61
CA ALA A 142 12.17 14.75 37.44
C ALA A 142 13.21 15.87 37.63
N GLY A 143 12.77 17.12 37.63
CA GLY A 143 13.67 18.27 37.70
C GLY A 143 12.99 19.49 38.30
N GLY A 144 12.52 19.37 39.55
CA GLY A 144 12.21 20.54 40.35
C GLY A 144 13.48 21.34 40.64
N VAL A 145 13.84 22.29 39.76
CA VAL A 145 14.28 23.65 40.13
C VAL A 145 13.72 24.60 39.08
N LEU A 146 12.74 25.42 39.46
CA LEU A 146 12.32 26.56 38.66
C LEU A 146 13.37 27.66 38.85
N GLY A 147 14.50 27.51 38.17
CA GLY A 147 15.51 28.56 38.05
C GLY A 147 14.98 29.67 37.15
N LEU A 148 14.22 30.62 37.72
CA LEU A 148 14.00 31.94 37.14
C LEU A 148 15.34 32.67 37.05
N GLY A 149 16.14 32.33 36.03
CA GLY A 149 17.27 33.13 35.57
C GLY A 149 16.87 33.80 34.26
N PRO A 150 16.97 35.13 34.14
CA PRO A 150 16.57 35.83 32.92
C PRO A 150 17.49 35.45 31.74
N ASP A 151 16.87 35.30 30.57
CA ASP A 151 17.50 35.08 29.27
C ASP A 151 18.70 36.01 29.02
N PRO A 152 19.71 35.50 28.30
CA PRO A 152 20.13 36.24 27.11
C PRO A 152 20.09 35.36 25.85
N VAL A 153 19.16 35.72 24.97
CA VAL A 153 19.31 35.95 23.53
C VAL A 153 20.44 35.23 22.76
N GLN A 154 20.01 34.46 21.75
CA GLN A 154 20.59 34.30 20.41
C GLN A 154 22.11 34.15 20.22
N SER A 155 22.48 33.04 19.58
CA SER A 155 23.54 33.05 18.57
C SER A 155 23.17 32.09 17.43
N ALA A 156 22.54 32.64 16.40
CA ALA A 156 22.49 32.01 15.07
C ALA A 156 23.89 32.10 14.42
N PRO A 157 24.34 31.08 13.68
CA PRO A 157 25.59 31.18 12.93
C PRO A 157 25.43 32.15 11.73
N PRO A 158 26.45 32.97 11.41
CA PRO A 158 26.37 33.91 10.30
C PRO A 158 26.48 33.22 8.93
N PRO A 159 25.79 33.70 7.88
CA PRO A 159 26.08 33.35 6.51
C PRO A 159 27.38 34.07 6.08
N ALA A 160 28.39 33.30 5.68
CA ALA A 160 29.57 33.86 5.02
C ALA A 160 29.18 34.31 3.60
N THR A 161 29.16 35.62 3.38
CA THR A 161 29.27 36.22 2.03
C THR A 161 30.41 37.23 2.11
N GLY A 162 31.48 36.97 1.37
CA GLY A 162 32.70 37.79 1.38
C GLY A 162 33.48 37.58 0.09
N THR A 163 33.37 38.58 -0.78
CA THR A 163 33.81 38.67 -2.17
C THR A 163 35.31 39.02 -2.33
N ALA A 164 35.84 38.72 -3.53
CA ALA A 164 37.03 39.26 -4.20
C ALA A 164 38.41 38.68 -3.81
N GLY A 165 39.32 38.33 -4.73
CA GLY A 165 39.36 38.37 -6.19
C GLY A 165 40.79 38.09 -6.69
N ALA A 166 40.93 37.97 -8.01
CA ALA A 166 42.15 38.14 -8.84
C ALA A 166 42.66 36.90 -9.61
N THR A 167 42.44 37.01 -10.93
CA THR A 167 43.39 36.77 -12.03
C THR A 167 43.90 35.35 -12.32
N GLY A 168 43.61 34.86 -13.53
CA GLY A 168 44.29 33.69 -14.09
C GLY A 168 43.67 33.19 -15.38
N THR A 169 44.15 33.73 -16.49
CA THR A 169 43.86 33.45 -17.90
C THR A 169 44.10 31.98 -18.31
N ALA A 170 43.53 31.61 -19.48
CA ALA A 170 43.82 30.45 -20.35
C ALA A 170 42.82 29.28 -20.21
N ALA A 171 41.86 29.14 -21.13
CA ALA A 171 41.96 28.59 -22.49
C ALA A 171 41.76 27.06 -22.52
N THR A 172 40.95 26.64 -23.52
CA THR A 172 40.87 25.29 -24.12
C THR A 172 39.75 24.37 -23.62
N SER A 173 38.61 24.42 -24.31
CA SER A 173 37.82 23.23 -24.71
C SER A 173 38.58 22.43 -25.78
N PRO A 174 38.09 21.28 -26.29
CA PRO A 174 37.33 20.16 -25.72
C PRO A 174 38.04 18.80 -25.99
N ASP A 175 37.63 17.69 -25.36
CA ASP A 175 37.76 16.36 -26.01
C ASP A 175 36.77 15.33 -25.41
N PRO A 176 35.90 14.71 -26.23
CA PRO A 176 35.14 13.52 -25.89
C PRO A 176 35.79 12.26 -26.46
N LEU A 177 36.29 11.37 -25.59
CA LEU A 177 36.82 10.07 -26.01
C LEU A 177 36.06 8.90 -25.36
N ALA A 178 35.14 8.36 -26.16
CA ALA A 178 34.79 6.95 -26.46
C ALA A 178 34.85 5.80 -25.40
N PRO A 179 33.99 4.76 -25.56
CA PRO A 179 33.87 3.58 -24.69
C PRO A 179 34.82 2.44 -25.10
N PRO A 180 34.82 1.33 -24.35
CA PRO A 180 34.84 0.02 -25.04
C PRO A 180 33.93 -1.06 -24.43
N GLU A 181 33.45 -1.91 -25.36
CA GLU A 181 32.87 -3.27 -25.30
C GLU A 181 32.03 -3.77 -24.11
#